data_AF-A0A3P7MXX9-F1
#
_entry.id   AF-A0A3P7MXX9-F1
#
_cell.length_a   1.000
_cell.length_b   1.000
_cell.length_c   1.000
_cell.angle_alpha   90.00
_cell.angle_beta   90.00
_cell.angle_gamma   90.00
#
_symmetry.space_group_name_H-M   'P 1'
#
loop_
_entity.id
_entity.type
_entity.pdbx_description
1 polymer ?
#
loop_
_entity_poly.entity_id
_entity_poly.type
_entity_poly.pdbx_seq_one_letter_code
_entity_poly.pdbx_strand_id
1 'polypeptide(L)'
;MTVTTAYCISDLYAAEVFPTTVRNMGIYIIMTTGAVVAALAPYLNRLTDVFYCLPGLLYGVFCALGALLVFFYIPETGKCPLAQTLDEAERLVRGHEDEWIEQMYGMNTEMSVSSKQT
;
A
#
# COMPACT_ATOMS: atom_id res chain seq x y z
N MET A 1 -13.88 -16.57 -5.81
CA MET A 1 -14.47 -15.29 -5.35
C MET A 1 -13.63 -14.63 -4.27
N THR A 2 -13.13 -15.36 -3.25
CA THR A 2 -12.28 -14.80 -2.17
C THR A 2 -10.98 -14.15 -2.65
N VAL A 3 -10.23 -14.79 -3.55
CA VAL A 3 -8.96 -14.24 -4.08
C VAL A 3 -9.18 -12.93 -4.83
N THR A 4 -10.25 -12.84 -5.62
CA THR A 4 -10.60 -11.62 -6.36
C THR A 4 -10.98 -10.48 -5.42
N THR A 5 -11.78 -10.75 -4.38
CA THR A 5 -12.15 -9.74 -3.39
C THR A 5 -10.93 -9.24 -2.62
N ALA A 6 -10.03 -10.14 -2.21
CA ALA A 6 -8.78 -9.76 -1.55
C ALA A 6 -7.93 -8.86 -2.46
N TYR A 7 -7.81 -9.21 -3.74
CA TYR A 7 -7.09 -8.40 -4.72
C TYR A 7 -7.71 -6.99 -4.88
N CYS A 8 -9.04 -6.90 -5.00
CA CYS A 8 -9.73 -5.62 -5.09
C CYS A 8 -9.54 -4.73 -3.84
N ILE A 9 -9.53 -5.33 -2.65
CA ILE A 9 -9.30 -4.57 -1.40
C ILE A 9 -7.86 -4.05 -1.35
N SER A 10 -6.88 -4.86 -1.75
CA SER A 10 -5.47 -4.42 -1.82
C SER A 10 -5.27 -3.27 -2.81
N ASP A 11 -5.93 -3.32 -3.98
CA ASP A 11 -5.87 -2.25 -4.97
C ASP A 11 -6.54 -0.95 -4.47
N LEU A 12 -7.65 -1.08 -3.73
CA LEU A 12 -8.31 0.04 -3.07
C LEU A 12 -7.41 0.66 -2.00
N TYR A 13 -6.77 -0.18 -1.19
CA TYR A 13 -5.82 0.26 -0.17
C TYR A 13 -4.62 0.97 -0.79
N ALA A 14 -4.06 0.42 -1.87
CA ALA A 14 -3.01 1.08 -2.64
C ALA A 14 -3.49 2.45 -3.15
N ALA A 15 -4.73 2.59 -3.62
CA ALA A 15 -5.28 3.87 -4.02
C ALA A 15 -5.35 4.87 -2.84
N GLU A 16 -5.65 4.44 -1.63
CA GLU A 16 -5.66 5.31 -0.45
C GLU A 16 -4.26 5.72 0.01
N VAL A 17 -3.26 4.84 -0.15
CA VAL A 17 -1.88 5.15 0.25
C VAL A 17 -1.16 6.01 -0.79
N PHE A 18 -1.40 5.77 -2.09
CA PHE A 18 -0.74 6.51 -3.16
C PHE A 18 -1.49 7.80 -3.54
N PRO A 19 -0.86 8.99 -3.42
CA PRO A 19 -1.48 10.24 -3.86
C PRO A 19 -1.71 10.21 -5.37
N THR A 20 -2.73 10.94 -5.83
CA THR A 20 -3.26 10.85 -7.21
C THR A 20 -2.22 11.14 -8.29
N THR A 21 -1.18 11.92 -7.99
CA THR A 21 -0.07 12.24 -8.91
C THR A 21 0.83 11.03 -9.22
N VAL A 22 1.01 10.11 -8.27
CA VAL A 22 1.91 8.95 -8.41
C VAL A 22 1.18 7.61 -8.45
N ARG A 23 -0.13 7.61 -8.14
CA ARG A 23 -0.98 6.41 -8.08
C ARG A 23 -0.89 5.56 -9.34
N ASN A 24 -1.01 6.16 -10.52
CA ASN A 24 -0.97 5.42 -11.78
C ASN A 24 0.39 4.72 -11.97
N MET A 25 1.50 5.41 -11.63
CA MET A 25 2.84 4.84 -11.71
C MET A 25 3.03 3.69 -10.69
N GLY A 26 2.55 3.86 -9.46
CA GLY A 26 2.58 2.83 -8.43
C GLY A 26 1.84 1.55 -8.84
N ILE A 27 0.65 1.68 -9.42
CA ILE A 27 -0.13 0.54 -9.92
C ILE A 27 0.64 -0.21 -11.02
N TYR A 28 1.27 0.49 -11.98
CA TYR A 28 2.08 -0.18 -13.00
C TYR A 28 3.27 -0.96 -12.42
N ILE A 29 3.90 -0.46 -11.36
CA ILE A 29 4.99 -1.17 -10.67
C ILE A 29 4.46 -2.44 -10.00
N ILE A 30 3.29 -2.38 -9.36
CA ILE A 30 2.64 -3.54 -8.74
C ILE A 30 2.34 -4.61 -9.82
N MET A 31 1.74 -4.20 -10.94
CA MET A 31 1.39 -5.12 -12.02
C MET A 31 2.61 -5.79 -12.66
N THR A 32 3.66 -5.01 -12.94
CA THR A 32 4.90 -5.55 -13.53
C THR A 32 5.60 -6.50 -12.58
N THR A 33 5.64 -6.20 -11.29
CA THR A 33 6.16 -7.11 -10.26
C THR A 33 5.35 -8.40 -10.21
N GLY A 34 4.03 -8.32 -10.26
CA GLY A 34 3.15 -9.50 -10.33
C GLY A 34 3.43 -10.37 -11.56
N ALA A 35 3.68 -9.75 -12.72
CA ALA A 35 4.05 -10.47 -13.94
C ALA A 35 5.41 -11.18 -13.82
N VAL A 36 6.40 -10.54 -13.19
CA VAL A 36 7.72 -11.17 -12.93
C VAL A 36 7.56 -12.38 -12.00
N VAL A 37 6.77 -12.25 -10.93
CA VAL A 37 6.49 -13.37 -10.01
C VAL A 37 5.77 -14.51 -10.73
N ALA A 38 4.80 -14.20 -11.60
CA ALA A 38 4.12 -15.20 -12.41
C ALA A 38 5.07 -15.93 -13.38
N ALA A 39 6.05 -15.21 -13.95
CA ALA A 39 7.08 -15.81 -14.81
C ALA A 39 8.05 -16.72 -14.02
N LEU A 40 8.30 -16.40 -12.74
CA LEU A 40 9.16 -17.20 -11.85
C LEU A 40 8.43 -18.43 -11.25
N ALA A 41 7.10 -18.39 -11.13
CA ALA A 41 6.29 -19.47 -10.57
C ALA A 41 6.54 -20.87 -11.17
N PRO A 42 6.63 -21.07 -12.50
CA PRO A 42 6.93 -22.40 -13.05
C PRO A 42 8.32 -22.91 -12.70
N TYR A 43 9.31 -22.04 -12.49
CA TYR A 43 10.65 -22.42 -12.05
C TYR A 43 10.63 -22.92 -10.60
N LEU A 44 9.90 -22.23 -9.73
CA LEU A 44 9.70 -22.65 -8.33
C LEU A 44 8.92 -23.96 -8.25
N ASN A 45 7.93 -24.17 -9.12
CA ASN A 45 7.19 -25.44 -9.17
C ASN A 45 8.02 -26.59 -9.75
N ARG A 46 9.10 -26.32 -10.48
CA ARG A 46 10.02 -27.38 -10.93
C ARG A 46 10.93 -27.89 -9.81
N LEU A 47 11.14 -27.09 -8.76
CA LEU A 47 11.87 -27.53 -7.55
C LEU A 47 11.10 -28.57 -6.73
N THR A 48 9.80 -28.75 -6.99
CA THR A 48 8.97 -29.80 -6.37
C THR A 48 9.47 -31.21 -6.67
N ASP A 49 10.21 -31.40 -7.77
CA ASP A 49 10.81 -32.67 -8.17
C ASP A 49 11.87 -33.18 -7.19
N VAL A 50 12.47 -32.28 -6.39
CA VAL A 50 13.46 -32.63 -5.36
C VAL A 50 12.79 -32.80 -3.99
N PHE A 51 11.89 -31.88 -3.61
CA PHE A 51 11.12 -31.93 -2.37
C PHE A 51 9.72 -31.36 -2.56
N TYR A 52 8.68 -32.18 -2.33
CA TYR A 52 7.27 -31.82 -2.54
C TYR A 52 6.79 -30.63 -1.71
N CYS A 53 7.34 -30.42 -0.51
CA CYS A 53 6.91 -29.35 0.41
C CYS A 53 7.63 -28.01 0.17
N LEU A 54 8.71 -28.01 -0.62
CA LEU A 54 9.61 -26.85 -0.77
C LEU A 54 8.94 -25.61 -1.38
N PRO A 55 8.15 -25.71 -2.46
CA PRO A 55 7.53 -24.53 -3.08
C PRO A 55 6.53 -23.87 -2.14
N GLY A 56 5.71 -24.68 -1.45
CA GLY A 56 4.71 -24.17 -0.49
C GLY A 56 5.34 -23.37 0.64
N LEU A 57 6.47 -23.84 1.18
CA LEU A 57 7.21 -23.13 2.22
C LEU A 57 7.82 -21.83 1.70
N LEU A 58 8.35 -21.82 0.47
CA LEU A 58 8.87 -20.60 -0.15
C LEU A 58 7.79 -19.53 -0.31
N TYR A 59 6.64 -19.88 -0.91
CA TYR A 59 5.52 -18.94 -1.05
C TYR A 59 5.04 -18.43 0.32
N GLY A 60 4.95 -19.32 1.32
CA GLY A 60 4.59 -18.95 2.68
C GLY A 60 5.55 -17.95 3.32
N VAL A 61 6.86 -18.17 3.17
CA VAL A 61 7.90 -17.26 3.68
C VAL A 61 7.83 -15.90 2.98
N PHE A 62 7.66 -15.86 1.65
CA PHE A 62 7.49 -14.60 0.93
C PHE A 62 6.24 -13.82 1.40
N CYS A 63 5.12 -14.52 1.61
CA CYS A 63 3.90 -13.91 2.15
C CYS A 63 4.11 -13.37 3.58
N ALA A 64 4.76 -14.14 4.46
CA ALA A 64 5.02 -13.73 5.84
C ALA A 64 5.95 -12.51 5.90
N LEU A 65 6.99 -12.49 5.07
CA LEU A 65 7.87 -11.33 4.93
C LEU A 65 7.10 -10.11 4.43
N GLY A 66 6.31 -10.25 3.36
CA GLY A 66 5.48 -9.16 2.85
C GLY A 66 4.52 -8.60 3.90
N ALA A 67 3.83 -9.47 4.64
CA ALA A 67 2.95 -9.07 5.72
C ALA A 67 3.69 -8.35 6.85
N LEU A 68 4.89 -8.82 7.22
CA LEU A 68 5.71 -8.18 8.24
C LEU A 68 6.20 -6.79 7.81
N LEU A 69 6.62 -6.65 6.55
CA LEU A 69 7.01 -5.35 5.99
C LEU A 69 5.83 -4.37 5.98
N VAL A 70 4.67 -4.80 5.48
CA VAL A 70 3.45 -3.98 5.50
C VAL A 70 3.11 -3.57 6.93
N PHE A 71 3.10 -4.51 7.87
CA PHE A 71 2.80 -4.24 9.27
C PHE A 71 3.82 -3.28 9.93
N PHE A 72 5.08 -3.29 9.49
CA PHE A 72 6.11 -2.43 10.07
C PHE A 72 6.10 -1.01 9.46
N TYR A 73 5.90 -0.90 8.15
CA TYR A 73 6.08 0.36 7.42
C TYR A 73 4.79 1.16 7.23
N ILE A 74 3.62 0.51 7.25
CA ILE A 74 2.36 1.20 6.97
C ILE A 74 1.77 1.76 8.28
N PRO A 75 1.59 3.09 8.40
CA PRO A 75 0.79 3.70 9.45
C PRO A 75 -0.70 3.35 9.27
N GLU A 76 -1.48 3.35 10.35
CA GLU A 76 -2.90 3.00 10.28
C GLU A 76 -3.67 4.11 9.53
N THR A 77 -4.07 3.83 8.29
CA THR A 77 -4.70 4.81 7.38
C THR A 77 -6.16 5.11 7.70
N GLY A 78 -6.80 4.37 8.61
CA GLY A 78 -8.25 4.39 8.80
C GLY A 78 -8.84 5.68 9.41
N LYS A 79 -8.03 6.55 10.02
CA LYS A 79 -8.51 7.80 10.66
C LYS A 79 -7.90 9.07 10.08
N CYS A 80 -7.12 8.91 9.02
CA CYS A 80 -6.19 9.91 8.56
C CYS A 80 -6.75 10.66 7.33
N PRO A 81 -6.96 12.00 7.33
CA PRO A 81 -7.39 12.77 6.15
C PRO A 81 -6.45 12.65 4.94
N LEU A 82 -6.81 11.83 3.96
CA LEU A 82 -6.04 11.49 2.75
C LEU A 82 -5.12 12.62 2.23
N ALA A 83 -3.81 12.39 2.29
CA ALA A 83 -2.81 13.29 1.69
C ALA A 83 -3.07 13.42 0.18
N GLN A 84 -3.26 14.65 -0.31
CA GLN A 84 -3.54 14.89 -1.72
C GLN A 84 -2.27 15.12 -2.53
N THR A 85 -1.18 15.50 -1.87
CA THR A 85 0.12 15.79 -2.49
C THR A 85 1.22 14.86 -1.99
N LEU A 86 2.29 14.72 -2.79
CA LEU A 86 3.44 13.88 -2.43
C LEU A 86 4.16 14.40 -1.17
N ASP A 87 4.27 15.73 -1.04
CA ASP A 87 4.89 16.39 0.11
C ASP A 87 4.09 16.17 1.41
N GLU A 88 2.76 16.09 1.33
CA GLU A 88 1.90 15.72 2.46
C GLU A 88 2.02 14.24 2.83
N ALA A 89 2.21 13.36 1.84
CA ALA A 89 2.39 11.93 2.05
C ALA A 89 3.73 11.61 2.72
N GLU A 90 4.81 12.35 2.42
CA GLU A 90 6.13 12.16 3.04
C GLU A 90 6.14 12.53 4.54
N ARG A 91 5.27 13.46 4.95
CA ARG A 91 5.14 13.88 6.36
C ARG A 91 4.33 12.89 7.21
N LEU A 92 3.59 11.99 6.59
CA LEU A 92 2.83 10.95 7.28
C LEU A 92 3.77 9.83 7.74
N VAL A 93 4.37 9.99 8.91
CA VAL A 93 5.25 9.00 9.54
C VAL A 93 4.52 8.26 10.65
N ARG A 94 4.66 6.94 10.67
CA ARG A 94 4.10 6.07 11.71
C ARG A 94 4.50 6.56 13.11
N GLY A 95 3.50 6.81 13.96
CA GLY A 95 3.69 7.29 15.34
C GLY A 95 3.46 8.80 15.54
N HIS A 96 3.32 9.59 14.47
CA HIS A 96 2.92 11.02 14.54
C HIS A 96 1.59 11.27 13.81
N GLU A 97 0.73 10.26 13.74
CA GLU A 97 -0.57 10.30 13.04
C GLU A 97 -1.48 11.40 13.63
N ASP A 98 -1.49 11.54 14.96
CA ASP A 98 -2.30 12.54 15.67
C ASP A 98 -1.88 13.99 15.32
N GLU A 99 -0.58 14.25 15.22
CA GLU A 99 -0.05 15.57 14.83
C GLU A 99 -0.41 15.93 13.39
N TRP A 100 -0.36 14.94 12.49
CA TRP A 100 -0.72 15.14 11.10
C TRP A 100 -2.24 15.35 10.93
N ILE A 101 -3.08 14.68 11.73
CA ILE A 101 -4.53 14.93 11.77
C ILE A 101 -4.79 16.39 12.21
N GLU A 102 -4.14 16.84 13.29
CA GLU A 102 -4.28 18.22 13.78
C GLU A 102 -3.84 19.26 12.72
N GLN A 103 -2.70 19.04 12.05
CA GLN A 103 -2.23 19.92 10.97
C GLN A 103 -3.21 20.01 9.81
N MET A 104 -3.73 18.87 9.34
CA MET A 104 -4.66 18.82 8.21
C MET A 104 -6.01 19.48 8.54
N TYR A 105 -6.53 19.31 9.76
CA TYR A 105 -7.73 20.01 10.22
C TYR A 105 -7.52 21.52 10.37
N GLY A 106 -6.34 21.95 10.83
CA GLY A 106 -5.94 23.36 10.89
C GLY A 106 -5.96 24.02 9.51
N MET A 107 -5.32 23.39 8.52
CA MET A 107 -5.27 23.88 7.14
C MET A 107 -6.65 23.98 6.47
N ASN A 108 -7.51 22.96 6.65
CA ASN A 108 -8.85 22.97 6.07
C ASN A 108 -9.74 24.07 6.69
N THR A 109 -9.53 24.37 7.98
CA THR A 109 -10.23 25.45 8.67
C THR A 109 -9.81 26.82 8.13
N GLU A 110 -8.50 27.07 7.96
CA GLU A 110 -7.99 28.33 7.35
C GLU A 110 -8.48 28.53 5.91
N MET A 111 -8.50 27.45 5.11
CA MET A 111 -9.01 27.49 3.74
C MET A 111 -10.51 27.82 3.69
N SER A 112 -11.31 27.28 4.63
CA SER A 112 -12.74 27.60 4.74
C SER A 112 -13.04 29.04 5.18
N VAL A 113 -12.11 29.70 5.88
CA VAL A 113 -12.21 31.11 6.29
C VAL A 113 -11.79 32.03 5.13
N SER A 114 -10.71 31.69 4.42
CA SER A 114 -10.25 32.45 3.26
C SER A 114 -11.25 32.44 2.10
N SER A 115 -11.97 31.33 1.87
CA SER A 115 -12.98 31.25 0.81
C SER A 115 -14.29 31.99 1.11
N LYS A 116 -14.50 32.43 2.36
CA LYS A 116 -15.67 33.23 2.78
C LYS A 116 -15.40 34.75 2.78
N GLN A 117 -14.13 35.14 2.61
CA GLN A 117 -13.72 36.55 2.57
C GLN A 117 -13.47 37.08 1.14
N THR A 118 -13.64 36.25 0.12
CA THR A 118 -13.63 36.64 -1.31
C THR A 118 -15.02 36.39 -1.91
#